data_AF-A0A4U1EVH6-F1
#
_entry.id   AF-A0A4U1EVH6-F1
#
_cell.length_a   1.000
_cell.length_b   1.000
_cell.length_c   1.000
_cell.angle_alpha   90.00
_cell.angle_beta   90.00
_cell.angle_gamma   90.00
#
_symmetry.space_group_name_H-M   'P 1'
#
loop_
_entity.id
_entity.type
_entity.pdbx_description
1 polymer ?
#
loop_
_entity_poly.entity_id
_entity_poly.type
_entity_poly.pdbx_seq_one_letter_code
_entity_poly.pdbx_strand_id
1 'polypeptide(L)'
;MEFGKQHIENLFSDLQDGRRLLDLLEGLTGQRLPKEKGSTRVHALNNVNKALQVLQKNNVDLVNIGSTDIVDGNHKLTLGLIWNIILHWQVKNVMKNIMAGLQQTNSEKILLSWVRQSTRNYPQVNVINFTTSWSDGLALNALIHSHRPDLFDWNSVVCQQSATQRLDHAFNIAKYHLGIEKLLDPE
;
A
#
# COMPACT_ATOMS: atom_id res chain seq x y z
N MET A 1 19.67 17.19 -2.41
CA MET A 1 20.00 16.49 -1.15
C MET A 1 19.04 15.31 -1.04
N GLU A 2 19.47 14.13 -1.44
CA GLU A 2 18.70 12.91 -1.24
C GLU A 2 18.65 12.65 0.27
N PHE A 3 17.46 12.68 0.87
CA PHE A 3 17.28 12.24 2.24
C PHE A 3 17.57 10.73 2.26
N GLY A 4 18.78 10.35 2.68
CA GLY A 4 19.18 8.97 2.93
C GLY A 4 18.33 8.34 4.02
N LYS A 5 17.13 7.90 3.66
CA LYS A 5 16.35 6.97 4.46
C LYS A 5 16.90 5.60 4.14
N GLN A 6 17.70 5.01 5.05
CA GLN A 6 18.31 3.71 4.76
C GLN A 6 17.20 2.68 4.54
N HIS A 7 17.38 1.80 3.56
CA HIS A 7 16.43 0.75 3.20
C HIS A 7 16.19 -0.21 4.39
N ILE A 8 15.01 -0.83 4.44
CA ILE A 8 14.76 -1.98 5.32
C ILE A 8 14.92 -3.24 4.50
N GLU A 9 15.63 -4.24 5.02
CA GLU A 9 15.78 -5.55 4.38
C GLU A 9 14.80 -6.56 4.98
N ASN A 10 14.58 -6.48 6.30
CA ASN A 10 13.66 -7.36 7.00
C ASN A 10 12.68 -6.55 7.86
N LEU A 11 11.40 -6.59 7.46
CA LEU A 11 10.32 -5.86 8.11
C LEU A 11 10.18 -6.18 9.61
N PHE A 12 10.55 -7.38 10.04
CA PHE A 12 10.33 -7.86 11.41
C PHE A 12 11.46 -7.50 12.37
N SER A 13 12.68 -7.30 11.88
CA SER A 13 13.83 -6.87 12.68
C SER A 13 14.07 -5.37 12.58
N ASP A 14 13.93 -4.80 11.39
CA ASP A 14 14.44 -3.45 11.11
C ASP A 14 13.53 -2.35 11.65
N LEU A 15 12.32 -2.72 12.09
CA LEU A 15 11.36 -1.83 12.74
C LEU A 15 11.46 -1.86 14.28
N GLN A 16 12.17 -2.84 14.87
CA GLN A 16 12.16 -3.09 16.32
C GLN A 16 12.74 -1.93 17.13
N ASP A 17 13.73 -1.19 16.60
CA ASP A 17 14.31 -0.04 17.29
C ASP A 17 13.46 1.25 17.22
N GLY A 18 12.36 1.20 16.44
CA GLY A 18 11.42 2.29 16.22
C GLY A 18 11.94 3.45 15.36
N ARG A 19 13.21 3.50 14.98
CA ARG A 19 13.79 4.65 14.25
C ARG A 19 13.23 4.73 12.84
N ARG A 20 13.07 3.58 12.18
CA ARG A 20 12.54 3.49 10.81
C ARG A 20 11.06 3.83 10.73
N LEU A 21 10.30 3.45 11.76
CA LEU A 21 8.91 3.88 11.90
C LEU A 21 8.83 5.40 12.02
N LEU A 22 9.70 6.02 12.82
CA LEU A 22 9.76 7.48 12.91
C LEU A 22 10.15 8.11 11.57
N ASP A 23 11.16 7.60 10.86
CA ASP A 23 11.55 8.08 9.51
C ASP A 23 10.41 8.01 8.47
N LEU A 24 9.63 6.92 8.51
CA LEU A 24 8.45 6.75 7.68
C LEU A 24 7.41 7.82 8.01
N LEU A 25 7.09 7.99 9.29
CA LEU A 25 6.11 8.97 9.76
C LEU A 25 6.56 10.41 9.52
N GLU A 26 7.85 10.72 9.60
CA GLU A 26 8.38 12.03 9.20
C GLU A 26 8.07 12.31 7.72
N GLY A 27 8.20 11.30 6.86
CA GLY A 27 7.85 11.41 5.44
C GLY A 27 6.35 11.59 5.18
N LEU A 28 5.51 10.86 5.91
CA LEU A 28 4.07 10.86 5.73
C LEU A 28 3.37 12.08 6.34
N THR A 29 3.89 12.58 7.46
CA THR A 29 3.29 13.72 8.19
C THR A 29 3.95 15.05 7.85
N GLY A 30 5.15 15.04 7.28
CA GLY A 30 5.98 16.23 7.09
C GLY A 30 6.56 16.81 8.39
N GLN A 31 6.32 16.17 9.54
CA GLN A 31 6.81 16.63 10.84
C GLN A 31 8.18 16.04 11.14
N ARG A 32 9.03 16.78 11.87
CA ARG A 32 10.27 16.23 12.44
C ARG A 32 9.98 15.50 13.73
N LEU A 33 10.43 14.24 13.83
CA LEU A 33 10.18 13.37 14.97
C LEU A 33 11.51 13.03 15.67
N PRO A 34 11.75 13.54 16.89
CA PRO A 34 12.99 13.27 17.61
C PRO A 34 13.15 11.78 17.92
N LYS A 35 14.32 11.21 17.62
CA LYS A 35 14.65 9.78 17.81
C LYS A 35 15.66 9.63 18.94
N GLU A 36 15.44 8.66 19.82
CA GLU A 36 16.43 8.26 20.82
C GLU A 36 17.58 7.48 20.15
N LYS A 37 18.81 7.89 20.46
CA LYS A 37 20.04 7.38 19.84
C LYS A 37 20.64 6.16 20.56
N GLY A 38 20.12 5.78 21.73
CA GLY A 38 20.59 4.60 22.46
C GLY A 38 20.17 3.29 21.79
N SER A 39 20.86 2.20 22.16
CA SER A 39 20.69 0.84 21.62
C SER A 39 19.95 -0.11 22.58
N THR A 40 19.57 0.37 23.77
CA THR A 40 18.87 -0.49 24.74
C THR A 40 17.39 -0.65 24.37
N ARG A 41 16.76 -1.73 24.85
CA ARG A 41 15.32 -1.99 24.69
C ARG A 41 14.44 -0.81 25.15
N VAL A 42 14.87 -0.07 26.17
CA VAL A 42 14.14 1.12 26.65
C VAL A 42 14.09 2.22 25.58
N HIS A 43 15.21 2.49 24.90
CA HIS A 43 15.23 3.48 23.81
C HIS A 43 14.35 3.04 22.63
N ALA A 44 14.35 1.75 22.31
CA ALA A 44 13.47 1.17 21.30
C ALA A 44 11.99 1.36 21.65
N LEU A 45 11.59 1.02 22.89
CA LEU A 45 10.22 1.23 23.38
C LEU A 45 9.82 2.70 23.32
N ASN A 46 10.70 3.63 23.69
CA ASN A 46 10.42 5.07 23.62
C ASN A 46 10.21 5.54 22.18
N ASN A 47 11.05 5.10 21.24
CA ASN A 47 10.90 5.42 19.82
C ASN A 47 9.59 4.87 19.25
N VAL A 48 9.27 3.60 19.50
CA VAL A 48 8.02 2.99 19.04
C VAL A 48 6.81 3.66 19.70
N ASN A 49 6.83 3.91 21.00
CA ASN A 49 5.74 4.63 21.69
C ASN A 49 5.48 6.01 21.05
N LYS A 50 6.55 6.75 20.71
CA LYS A 50 6.40 8.03 20.00
C LYS A 50 5.76 7.84 18.63
N ALA A 51 6.15 6.81 17.88
CA ALA A 51 5.53 6.48 16.59
C ALA A 51 4.03 6.17 16.75
N LEU A 52 3.65 5.33 17.71
CA LEU A 52 2.25 4.99 18.00
C LEU A 52 1.44 6.22 18.44
N GLN A 53 2.01 7.12 19.24
CA GLN A 53 1.36 8.38 19.62
C GLN A 53 1.11 9.29 18.41
N VAL A 54 2.07 9.37 17.48
CA VAL A 54 1.89 10.13 16.23
C VAL A 54 0.77 9.53 15.39
N LEU A 55 0.70 8.20 15.30
CA LEU A 55 -0.36 7.49 14.59
C LEU A 55 -1.74 7.76 15.21
N GLN A 56 -1.87 7.67 16.53
CA GLN A 56 -3.12 7.99 17.24
C GLN A 56 -3.55 9.44 17.02
N LYS A 57 -2.61 10.40 17.09
CA LYS A 57 -2.88 11.82 16.81
C LYS A 57 -3.38 12.07 15.38
N ASN A 58 -3.00 11.21 14.44
CA ASN A 58 -3.47 11.23 13.06
C ASN A 58 -4.73 10.37 12.84
N ASN A 59 -5.41 9.88 13.89
CA ASN A 59 -6.61 9.02 13.77
C ASN A 59 -6.36 7.69 13.04
N VAL A 60 -5.18 7.10 13.25
CA VAL A 60 -4.90 5.72 12.85
C VAL A 60 -5.38 4.78 13.95
N ASP A 61 -6.10 3.75 13.56
CA ASP A 61 -6.57 2.72 14.48
C ASP A 61 -5.42 1.76 14.81
N LEU A 62 -5.24 1.45 16.10
CA LEU A 62 -4.14 0.63 16.62
C LEU A 62 -4.66 -0.46 17.55
N VAL A 63 -5.89 -0.96 17.35
CA VAL A 63 -6.48 -2.01 18.20
C VAL A 63 -5.49 -3.16 18.41
N ASN A 64 -5.14 -3.43 19.67
CA ASN A 64 -4.24 -4.50 20.10
C ASN A 64 -2.79 -4.38 19.60
N ILE A 65 -2.30 -3.18 19.28
CA ILE A 65 -0.89 -2.96 18.90
C ILE A 65 -0.21 -2.08 19.94
N GLY A 66 0.65 -2.68 20.76
CA GLY A 66 1.51 -2.00 21.73
C GLY A 66 2.95 -1.86 21.24
N SER A 67 3.75 -1.04 21.93
CA SER A 67 5.17 -0.85 21.59
C SER A 67 6.01 -2.10 21.85
N THR A 68 5.69 -2.87 22.90
CA THR A 68 6.34 -4.15 23.19
C THR A 68 6.19 -5.13 22.04
N ASP A 69 5.03 -5.17 21.38
CA ASP A 69 4.77 -6.08 20.27
C ASP A 69 5.71 -5.83 19.09
N ILE A 70 6.02 -4.56 18.83
CA ILE A 70 6.92 -4.19 17.74
C ILE A 70 8.38 -4.40 18.14
N VAL A 71 8.77 -3.96 19.34
CA VAL A 71 10.16 -4.10 19.83
C VAL A 71 10.56 -5.57 19.99
N ASP A 72 9.63 -6.41 20.43
CA ASP A 72 9.88 -7.85 20.65
C ASP A 72 9.63 -8.68 19.37
N GLY A 73 9.31 -8.04 18.23
CA GLY A 73 9.26 -8.69 16.93
C GLY A 73 8.02 -9.54 16.66
N ASN A 74 6.85 -9.17 17.19
CA ASN A 74 5.59 -9.85 16.87
C ASN A 74 5.22 -9.60 15.40
N HIS A 75 5.45 -10.58 14.52
CA HIS A 75 5.25 -10.45 13.08
C HIS A 75 3.81 -10.06 12.71
N LYS A 76 2.80 -10.68 13.36
CA LYS A 76 1.38 -10.42 13.06
C LYS A 76 1.01 -8.97 13.36
N LEU A 77 1.44 -8.46 14.51
CA LEU A 77 1.13 -7.10 14.93
C LEU A 77 1.98 -6.06 14.18
N THR A 78 3.20 -6.42 13.79
CA THR A 78 4.05 -5.60 12.90
C THR A 78 3.40 -5.43 11.53
N LEU A 79 2.90 -6.50 10.91
CA LEU A 79 2.14 -6.43 9.66
C LEU A 79 0.86 -5.61 9.83
N GLY A 80 0.12 -5.82 10.93
CA GLY A 80 -1.06 -5.04 11.25
C GLY A 80 -0.78 -3.53 11.36
N LEU A 81 0.33 -3.16 12.00
CA LEU A 81 0.75 -1.76 12.12
C LEU A 81 1.03 -1.13 10.75
N ILE A 82 1.81 -1.80 9.92
CA ILE A 82 2.18 -1.32 8.58
C ILE A 82 0.94 -1.23 7.68
N TRP A 83 0.04 -2.21 7.77
CA TRP A 83 -1.25 -2.18 7.09
C TRP A 83 -2.08 -0.96 7.49
N ASN A 84 -2.19 -0.66 8.79
CA ASN A 84 -2.96 0.49 9.26
C ASN A 84 -2.35 1.82 8.78
N ILE A 85 -1.02 1.90 8.66
CA ILE A 85 -0.32 3.06 8.08
C ILE A 85 -0.66 3.22 6.58
N ILE A 86 -0.53 2.15 5.80
CA ILE A 86 -0.85 2.13 4.37
C ILE A 86 -2.30 2.53 4.14
N LEU A 87 -3.23 1.92 4.89
CA LEU A 87 -4.65 2.20 4.80
C LEU A 87 -4.95 3.67 5.08
N HIS A 88 -4.29 4.27 6.09
CA HIS A 88 -4.51 5.67 6.44
C HIS A 88 -3.99 6.64 5.38
N TRP A 89 -2.72 6.52 4.97
CA TRP A 89 -2.10 7.53 4.11
C TRP A 89 -2.30 7.32 2.62
N GLN A 90 -2.40 6.08 2.15
CA GLN A 90 -2.59 5.81 0.73
C GLN A 90 -4.07 5.66 0.40
N VAL A 91 -4.78 4.79 1.13
CA VAL A 91 -6.14 4.41 0.75
C VAL A 91 -7.16 5.50 1.13
N LYS A 92 -7.18 5.95 2.38
CA LYS A 92 -8.16 6.98 2.82
C LYS A 92 -7.99 8.32 2.10
N ASN A 93 -6.77 8.74 1.81
CA ASN A 93 -6.50 10.00 1.11
C ASN A 93 -6.99 9.97 -0.34
N VAL A 94 -6.67 8.91 -1.10
CA VAL A 94 -7.17 8.72 -2.47
C VAL A 94 -8.69 8.67 -2.48
N MET A 95 -9.27 7.99 -1.49
CA MET A 95 -10.72 7.80 -1.43
C MET A 95 -11.48 9.00 -0.88
N LYS A 96 -10.84 9.98 -0.22
CA LYS A 96 -11.55 11.17 0.26
C LYS A 96 -12.29 11.90 -0.87
N ASN A 97 -11.68 11.97 -2.05
CA ASN A 97 -12.27 12.59 -3.23
C ASN A 97 -13.41 11.74 -3.83
N ILE A 98 -13.31 10.41 -3.76
CA ILE A 98 -14.32 9.48 -4.29
C ILE A 98 -15.49 9.31 -3.30
N MET A 99 -15.21 9.27 -1.99
CA MET A 99 -16.15 9.16 -0.87
C MET A 99 -17.16 10.31 -0.85
N ALA A 100 -16.71 11.53 -1.16
CA ALA A 100 -17.58 12.70 -1.24
C ALA A 100 -18.73 12.52 -2.26
N GLY A 101 -18.52 11.72 -3.31
CA GLY A 101 -19.54 11.42 -4.31
C GLY A 101 -20.39 10.17 -4.02
N LEU A 102 -19.88 9.20 -3.25
CA LEU A 102 -20.50 7.87 -3.11
C LEU A 102 -21.24 7.63 -1.78
N GLN A 103 -21.18 8.54 -0.81
CA GLN A 103 -21.74 8.37 0.56
C GLN A 103 -21.37 7.02 1.22
N GLN A 104 -20.25 6.42 0.84
CA GLN A 104 -19.75 5.15 1.37
C GLN A 104 -18.55 5.44 2.28
N THR A 105 -18.42 4.71 3.38
CA THR A 105 -17.30 4.89 4.34
C THR A 105 -16.30 3.75 4.31
N ASN A 106 -16.66 2.61 3.72
CA ASN A 106 -15.76 1.47 3.57
C ASN A 106 -14.88 1.64 2.33
N SER A 107 -13.59 1.87 2.55
CA SER A 107 -12.59 2.06 1.52
C SER A 107 -12.52 0.92 0.49
N GLU A 108 -12.65 -0.33 0.93
CA GLU A 108 -12.62 -1.49 0.04
C GLU A 108 -13.77 -1.45 -0.97
N LYS A 109 -14.99 -1.17 -0.50
CA LYS A 109 -16.18 -1.09 -1.37
C LYS A 109 -16.05 0.01 -2.40
N ILE A 110 -15.44 1.13 -2.03
CA ILE A 110 -15.23 2.28 -2.92
C ILE A 110 -14.23 1.94 -4.00
N LEU A 111 -13.09 1.34 -3.62
CA LEU A 111 -12.10 0.90 -4.60
C LEU A 111 -12.71 -0.10 -5.57
N LEU A 112 -13.47 -1.07 -5.04
CA LEU A 112 -14.11 -2.08 -5.85
C LEU A 112 -15.11 -1.46 -6.83
N SER A 113 -15.90 -0.48 -6.37
CA SER A 113 -16.83 0.25 -7.24
C SER A 113 -16.10 1.05 -8.32
N TRP A 114 -15.01 1.72 -7.98
CA TRP A 114 -14.20 2.47 -8.94
C TRP A 114 -13.58 1.57 -10.00
N VAL A 115 -13.03 0.42 -9.60
CA VAL A 115 -12.48 -0.57 -10.54
C VAL A 115 -13.57 -1.05 -11.49
N ARG A 116 -14.73 -1.47 -10.96
CA ARG A 116 -15.86 -1.94 -11.77
C ARG A 116 -16.36 -0.89 -12.75
N GLN A 117 -16.41 0.38 -12.33
CA GLN A 117 -16.81 1.47 -13.21
C GLN A 117 -15.79 1.70 -14.33
N SER A 118 -14.49 1.62 -14.01
CA SER A 118 -13.40 1.80 -14.96
C SER A 118 -13.34 0.65 -15.98
N THR A 119 -13.58 -0.58 -15.53
CA THR A 119 -13.51 -1.77 -16.39
C THR A 119 -14.85 -2.18 -17.00
N ARG A 120 -15.91 -1.35 -16.90
CA ARG A 120 -17.28 -1.71 -17.34
C ARG A 120 -17.41 -2.08 -18.83
N ASN A 121 -16.51 -1.55 -19.66
CA ASN A 121 -16.52 -1.75 -21.11
C ASN A 121 -15.66 -2.95 -21.56
N TYR A 122 -15.13 -3.74 -20.61
CA TYR A 122 -14.26 -4.88 -20.88
C TYR A 122 -15.01 -6.18 -20.52
N PRO A 123 -15.67 -6.84 -21.49
CA PRO A 123 -16.57 -7.96 -21.21
C PRO A 123 -15.86 -9.18 -20.60
N GLN A 124 -14.54 -9.30 -20.81
CA GLN A 124 -13.72 -10.37 -20.22
C GLN A 124 -13.39 -10.11 -18.74
N VAL A 125 -13.70 -8.93 -18.20
CA VAL A 125 -13.29 -8.51 -16.84
C VAL A 125 -14.50 -8.37 -15.94
N ASN A 126 -14.50 -9.14 -14.85
CA ASN A 126 -15.49 -9.03 -13.79
C ASN A 126 -14.82 -9.00 -12.41
N VAL A 127 -14.66 -7.79 -11.86
CA VAL A 127 -14.00 -7.58 -10.56
C VAL A 127 -15.03 -7.57 -9.44
N ILE A 128 -14.95 -8.57 -8.56
CA ILE A 128 -15.84 -8.73 -7.40
C ILE A 128 -15.10 -8.80 -6.06
N ASN A 129 -13.77 -8.93 -6.07
CA ASN A 129 -12.92 -8.96 -4.87
C ASN A 129 -11.51 -8.42 -5.16
N PHE A 130 -10.63 -8.35 -4.15
CA PHE A 130 -9.21 -7.99 -4.26
C PHE A 130 -8.26 -9.20 -4.20
N THR A 131 -8.75 -10.38 -4.59
CA THR A 131 -7.98 -11.63 -4.61
C THR A 131 -8.10 -12.29 -5.98
N THR A 132 -9.00 -13.26 -6.14
CA THR A 132 -9.12 -14.09 -7.35
C THR A 132 -9.57 -13.33 -8.60
N SER A 133 -10.23 -12.18 -8.47
CA SER A 133 -10.59 -11.34 -9.61
C SER A 133 -9.39 -10.74 -10.37
N TRP A 134 -8.19 -10.83 -9.81
CA TRP A 134 -6.98 -10.20 -10.35
C TRP A 134 -5.95 -11.22 -10.86
N SER A 135 -6.09 -12.49 -10.50
CA SER A 135 -5.08 -13.52 -10.72
C SER A 135 -4.83 -13.85 -12.19
N ASP A 136 -5.80 -13.57 -13.06
CA ASP A 136 -5.65 -13.81 -14.49
C ASP A 136 -4.91 -12.66 -15.23
N GLY A 137 -4.73 -11.51 -14.57
CA GLY A 137 -4.08 -10.32 -15.12
C GLY A 137 -4.94 -9.43 -16.03
N LEU A 138 -6.17 -9.82 -16.37
CA LEU A 138 -7.03 -9.01 -17.24
C LEU A 138 -7.52 -7.75 -16.55
N ALA A 139 -7.90 -7.85 -15.27
CA ALA A 139 -8.40 -6.70 -14.50
C ALA A 139 -7.36 -5.56 -14.41
N LEU A 140 -6.08 -5.89 -14.17
CA LEU A 140 -4.99 -4.90 -14.12
C LEU A 140 -4.81 -4.20 -15.46
N ASN A 141 -4.74 -4.96 -16.56
CA ASN A 141 -4.58 -4.39 -17.88
C ASN A 141 -5.79 -3.55 -18.30
N ALA A 142 -7.02 -4.01 -18.04
CA ALA A 142 -8.22 -3.26 -18.37
C ALA A 142 -8.28 -1.93 -17.61
N LEU A 143 -7.85 -1.93 -16.35
CA LEU A 143 -7.81 -0.72 -15.54
C LEU A 143 -6.83 0.31 -16.12
N ILE A 144 -5.63 -0.12 -16.53
CA ILE A 144 -4.65 0.76 -17.20
C ILE A 144 -5.21 1.25 -18.53
N HIS A 145 -5.69 0.35 -19.39
CA HIS A 145 -6.21 0.68 -20.72
C HIS A 145 -7.44 1.58 -20.66
N SER A 146 -8.29 1.47 -19.63
CA SER A 146 -9.45 2.36 -19.46
C SER A 146 -9.08 3.83 -19.24
N HIS A 147 -7.91 4.10 -18.66
CA HIS A 147 -7.41 5.45 -18.42
C HIS A 147 -6.41 5.91 -19.49
N ARG A 148 -5.67 4.96 -20.08
CA ARG A 148 -4.61 5.20 -21.06
C ARG A 148 -4.68 4.15 -22.18
N PRO A 149 -5.69 4.24 -23.07
CA PRO A 149 -5.87 3.30 -24.17
C PRO A 149 -4.77 3.40 -25.23
N ASP A 150 -3.94 4.44 -25.17
CA ASP A 150 -2.82 4.68 -26.07
C ASP A 150 -1.58 3.80 -25.77
N LEU A 151 -1.49 3.18 -24.59
CA LEU A 151 -0.28 2.49 -24.15
C LEU A 151 -0.10 1.11 -24.79
N PHE A 152 -1.19 0.42 -25.15
CA PHE A 152 -1.14 -0.90 -25.76
C PHE A 152 -2.49 -1.27 -26.37
N ASP A 153 -2.52 -2.28 -27.24
CA ASP A 153 -3.76 -2.85 -27.77
C ASP A 153 -4.37 -3.87 -26.81
N TRP A 154 -5.64 -3.68 -26.45
CA TRP A 154 -6.38 -4.58 -25.57
C TRP A 154 -6.51 -6.01 -26.13
N ASN A 155 -6.72 -6.16 -27.44
CA ASN A 155 -6.95 -7.49 -28.02
C ASN A 155 -5.73 -8.38 -27.89
N SER A 156 -4.54 -7.80 -28.05
CA SER A 156 -3.26 -8.48 -27.84
C SER A 156 -3.12 -9.05 -26.42
N VAL A 157 -3.61 -8.32 -25.40
CA VAL A 157 -3.64 -8.81 -24.00
C VAL A 157 -4.67 -9.93 -23.82
N VAL A 158 -5.84 -9.84 -24.45
CA VAL A 158 -6.86 -10.90 -24.36
C VAL A 158 -6.39 -12.19 -25.03
N CYS A 159 -5.69 -12.09 -26.16
CA CYS A 159 -5.13 -13.25 -26.87
C CYS A 159 -3.97 -13.93 -26.12
N GLN A 160 -3.32 -13.23 -25.19
CA GLN A 160 -2.29 -13.79 -24.34
C GLN A 160 -2.87 -14.84 -23.38
N GLN A 161 -2.41 -16.08 -23.51
CA GLN A 161 -2.88 -17.23 -22.73
C GLN A 161 -2.28 -17.29 -21.33
N SER A 162 -1.06 -16.76 -21.13
CA SER A 162 -0.39 -16.80 -19.84
C SER A 162 -0.83 -15.64 -18.93
N ALA A 163 -1.44 -15.97 -17.80
CA ALA A 163 -1.78 -15.00 -16.76
C ALA A 163 -0.54 -14.26 -16.23
N THR A 164 0.55 -15.00 -15.98
CA THR A 164 1.85 -14.45 -15.57
C THR A 164 2.37 -13.41 -16.55
N GLN A 165 2.26 -13.67 -17.86
CA GLN A 165 2.68 -12.70 -18.88
C GLN A 165 1.77 -11.47 -18.91
N ARG A 166 0.45 -11.62 -18.69
CA ARG A 166 -0.47 -10.47 -18.57
C ARG A 166 -0.17 -9.63 -17.34
N LEU A 167 0.15 -10.26 -16.22
CA LEU A 167 0.54 -9.59 -14.97
C LEU A 167 1.84 -8.81 -15.14
N ASP A 168 2.90 -9.46 -15.65
CA ASP A 168 4.18 -8.79 -15.87
C ASP A 168 4.05 -7.63 -16.88
N HIS A 169 3.26 -7.82 -17.95
CA HIS A 169 2.93 -6.74 -18.87
C HIS A 169 2.30 -5.53 -18.15
N ALA A 170 1.25 -5.75 -17.35
CA ALA A 170 0.59 -4.67 -16.61
C ALA A 170 1.56 -3.97 -15.65
N PHE A 171 2.37 -4.73 -14.91
CA PHE A 171 3.36 -4.19 -13.97
C PHE A 171 4.44 -3.38 -14.67
N ASN A 172 4.93 -3.83 -15.84
CA ASN A 172 5.88 -3.08 -16.64
C ASN A 172 5.28 -1.78 -17.18
N ILE A 173 4.07 -1.83 -17.75
CA ILE A 173 3.41 -0.63 -18.27
C ILE A 173 3.18 0.39 -17.15
N ALA A 174 2.67 -0.06 -16.00
CA ALA A 174 2.44 0.79 -14.85
C ALA A 174 3.74 1.44 -14.34
N LYS A 175 4.86 0.68 -14.28
CA LYS A 175 6.16 1.22 -13.86
C LYS A 175 6.72 2.24 -14.84
N TYR A 176 6.86 1.87 -16.12
CA TYR A 176 7.57 2.68 -17.09
C TYR A 176 6.77 3.87 -17.61
N HIS A 177 5.44 3.76 -17.69
CA HIS A 177 4.60 4.82 -18.26
C HIS A 177 3.81 5.61 -17.22
N LEU A 178 3.54 5.04 -16.04
CA LEU A 178 2.75 5.70 -15.00
C LEU A 178 3.55 5.98 -13.72
N GLY A 179 4.80 5.53 -13.63
CA GLY A 179 5.65 5.73 -12.45
C GLY A 179 5.18 4.96 -11.21
N ILE A 180 4.41 3.89 -11.39
CA ILE A 180 3.89 3.06 -10.29
C ILE A 180 4.90 1.95 -9.99
N GLU A 181 5.42 1.92 -8.76
CA GLU A 181 6.41 0.92 -8.36
C GLU A 181 5.83 -0.51 -8.35
N LYS A 182 6.65 -1.50 -8.70
CA LYS A 182 6.26 -2.91 -8.70
C LYS A 182 6.30 -3.46 -7.27
N LEU A 183 5.14 -3.48 -6.62
CA LEU A 183 4.99 -4.04 -5.27
C LEU A 183 4.61 -5.53 -5.27
N LEU A 184 4.26 -6.08 -6.43
CA LEU A 184 3.78 -7.45 -6.60
C LEU A 184 4.61 -8.13 -7.69
N ASP A 185 4.87 -9.42 -7.47
CA ASP A 185 5.43 -10.31 -8.48
C ASP A 185 4.29 -11.11 -9.14
N PRO A 186 4.44 -11.50 -10.42
CA PRO A 186 3.42 -12.27 -11.16
C PRO A 186 3.14 -13.71 -10.67
N GLU A 187 3.89 -14.18 -9.67
CA GLU A 187 3.91 -15.57 -9.18
C GLU A 187 3.02 -15.81 -7.95
#